data_AF-A0AA37V6N5-F1
#
_entry.id   AF-A0AA37V6N5-F1
#
_cell.length_a   1.000
_cell.length_b   1.000
_cell.length_c   1.000
_cell.angle_alpha   90.00
_cell.angle_beta   90.00
_cell.angle_gamma   90.00
#
_symmetry.space_group_name_H-M   'P 1'
#
loop_
_entity.id
_entity.type
_entity.pdbx_description
1 polymer ?
#
loop_
_entity_poly.entity_id
_entity_poly.type
_entity_poly.pdbx_seq_one_letter_code
_entity_poly.pdbx_strand_id
1 'polypeptide(L)'
;MRRSMTNPVMAVLAEARRQRAPLFARWCERERETFLPASPAAVARFARDHAGLGVERLWEAVAEVSRTHAALGLADPTAGAPVALAIDDVAGVSPPRSWPGGWKERFKALPHDLKLFIADHETKRERSLRRTQHALAHANKRLTQIQPAPGATEEDSTDEAASRHPDAGRPDRSDPHRD
;
A
#
# COMPACT_ATOMS: atom_id res chain seq x y z
N MET A 1 37.77 -51.71 -12.28
CA MET A 1 36.70 -50.74 -12.61
C MET A 1 35.34 -51.40 -12.41
N ARG A 2 34.60 -51.07 -11.34
CA ARG A 2 33.24 -51.59 -11.14
C ARG A 2 32.26 -50.64 -11.83
N ARG A 3 31.64 -51.07 -12.94
CA ARG A 3 30.46 -50.40 -13.51
C ARG A 3 29.35 -50.50 -12.46
N SER A 4 28.94 -49.36 -11.90
CA SER A 4 27.71 -49.27 -11.13
C SER A 4 26.56 -49.48 -12.12
N MET A 5 26.00 -50.69 -12.16
CA MET A 5 24.78 -50.97 -12.91
C MET A 5 23.61 -50.38 -12.12
N THR A 6 23.26 -49.13 -12.43
CA THR A 6 22.02 -48.54 -11.93
C THR A 6 20.86 -49.32 -12.56
N ASN A 7 20.06 -50.00 -11.74
CA ASN A 7 18.90 -50.75 -12.21
C ASN A 7 17.94 -49.81 -12.97
N PRO A 8 17.58 -50.09 -14.24
CA PRO A 8 16.78 -49.18 -15.06
C PRO A 8 15.39 -48.91 -14.46
N VAL A 9 14.80 -49.88 -13.76
CA VAL A 9 13.52 -49.69 -13.06
C VAL A 9 13.67 -48.69 -11.92
N MET A 10 14.77 -48.75 -11.18
CA MET A 10 15.06 -47.78 -10.11
C MET A 10 15.31 -46.39 -10.67
N ALA A 11 15.96 -46.28 -11.83
CA ALA A 11 16.16 -45.01 -12.53
C ALA A 11 14.81 -44.40 -12.97
N VAL A 12 13.91 -45.20 -13.54
CA VAL A 12 12.56 -44.74 -13.96
C VAL A 12 11.72 -44.32 -12.75
N LEU A 13 11.75 -45.09 -11.66
CA LEU A 13 11.03 -44.73 -10.42
C LEU A 13 11.61 -43.47 -9.76
N ALA A 14 12.93 -43.27 -9.80
CA ALA A 14 13.56 -42.06 -9.30
C ALA A 14 13.14 -40.83 -10.13
N GLU A 15 13.10 -40.97 -11.46
CA GLU A 15 12.65 -39.90 -12.36
C GLU A 15 11.15 -39.58 -12.16
N ALA A 16 10.29 -40.59 -12.05
CA ALA A 16 8.87 -40.39 -11.76
C ALA A 16 8.63 -39.70 -10.40
N ARG A 17 9.45 -40.00 -9.39
CA ARG A 17 9.41 -39.31 -8.09
C ARG A 17 9.86 -37.86 -8.22
N ARG A 18 10.94 -37.59 -8.96
CA ARG A 18 11.42 -36.23 -9.21
C ARG A 18 10.39 -35.37 -9.93
N GLN A 19 9.68 -35.93 -10.91
CA GLN A 19 8.62 -35.22 -11.64
C GLN A 19 7.43 -34.86 -10.77
N ARG A 20 7.09 -35.72 -9.81
CA ARG A 20 6.00 -35.51 -8.83
C ARG A 20 6.45 -34.76 -7.57
N ALA A 21 7.74 -34.42 -7.47
CA ALA A 21 8.25 -33.76 -6.29
C ALA A 21 7.68 -32.33 -6.18
N PRO A 22 7.32 -31.89 -4.96
CA PRO A 22 6.95 -30.51 -4.68
C PRO A 22 7.95 -29.52 -5.27
N LEU A 23 7.49 -28.33 -5.64
CA LEU A 23 8.35 -27.31 -6.25
C LEU A 23 9.57 -27.01 -5.38
N PHE A 24 9.35 -26.89 -4.06
CA PHE A 24 10.40 -26.68 -3.07
C PHE A 24 11.40 -27.85 -2.99
N ALA A 25 10.95 -29.10 -3.06
CA ALA A 25 11.84 -30.27 -3.03
C ALA A 25 12.81 -30.29 -4.21
N ARG A 26 12.33 -29.97 -5.42
CA ARG A 26 13.19 -29.88 -6.62
C ARG A 26 14.19 -28.73 -6.51
N TRP A 27 13.77 -27.61 -5.93
CA TRP A 27 14.68 -26.50 -5.64
C TRP A 27 15.75 -26.90 -4.62
N CYS A 28 15.37 -27.59 -3.54
CA CYS A 28 16.33 -28.11 -2.55
C CYS A 28 17.36 -29.04 -3.18
N GLU A 29 16.95 -29.97 -4.05
CA GLU A 29 17.89 -30.84 -4.79
C GLU A 29 18.89 -30.04 -5.63
N ARG A 30 18.42 -29.00 -6.34
CA ARG A 30 19.25 -28.16 -7.20
C ARG A 30 20.24 -27.32 -6.40
N GLU A 31 19.77 -26.69 -5.32
CA GLU A 31 20.57 -25.80 -4.48
C GLU A 31 21.35 -26.54 -3.39
N ARG A 32 21.23 -27.88 -3.32
CA ARG A 32 21.83 -28.73 -2.27
C ARG A 32 21.41 -28.35 -0.85
N GLU A 33 20.16 -27.91 -0.72
CA GLU A 33 19.53 -27.61 0.56
C GLU A 33 18.78 -28.82 1.10
N THR A 34 18.57 -28.86 2.41
CA THR A 34 17.77 -29.90 3.06
C THR A 34 16.28 -29.61 2.87
N PHE A 35 15.55 -30.55 2.27
CA PHE A 35 14.11 -30.46 2.13
C PHE A 35 13.36 -30.56 3.47
N LEU A 36 13.79 -31.48 4.35
CA LEU A 36 13.19 -31.72 5.67
C LEU A 36 14.25 -32.11 6.73
N PRO A 37 14.29 -31.44 7.90
CA PRO A 37 13.58 -30.18 8.20
C PRO A 37 14.16 -29.04 7.37
N ALA A 38 13.30 -28.21 6.79
CA ALA A 38 13.72 -27.01 6.09
C ALA A 38 14.03 -25.88 7.08
N SER A 39 15.02 -25.05 6.77
CA SER A 39 15.27 -23.83 7.54
C SER A 39 14.37 -22.68 7.03
N PRO A 40 13.90 -21.77 7.91
CA PRO A 40 13.18 -20.58 7.47
C PRO A 40 13.97 -19.72 6.47
N ALA A 41 15.30 -19.71 6.58
CA ALA A 41 16.19 -19.02 5.65
C ALA A 41 16.17 -19.65 4.24
N ALA A 42 16.16 -20.98 4.15
CA ALA A 42 16.05 -21.70 2.87
C ALA A 42 14.70 -21.43 2.19
N VAL A 43 13.60 -21.45 2.95
CA VAL A 43 12.26 -21.11 2.41
C VAL A 43 12.20 -19.65 1.93
N ALA A 44 12.81 -18.72 2.67
CA ALA A 44 12.87 -17.32 2.26
C ALA A 44 13.72 -17.12 0.98
N ARG A 45 14.83 -17.84 0.84
CA ARG A 45 15.64 -17.81 -0.39
C ARG A 45 14.88 -18.39 -1.57
N PHE A 46 14.22 -19.53 -1.37
CA PHE A 46 13.34 -20.15 -2.36
C PHE A 46 12.28 -19.18 -2.89
N ALA A 47 11.64 -18.42 -1.98
CA ALA A 47 10.64 -17.43 -2.34
C ALA A 47 11.21 -16.31 -3.23
N ARG A 48 12.41 -15.81 -2.93
CA ARG A 48 13.10 -14.80 -3.74
C ARG A 48 13.51 -15.32 -5.11
N ASP A 49 14.06 -16.53 -5.17
CA ASP A 49 14.50 -17.16 -6.42
C ASP A 49 13.33 -17.41 -7.39
N HIS A 50 12.12 -17.54 -6.85
CA HIS A 50 10.89 -17.80 -7.62
C HIS A 50 9.93 -16.61 -7.66
N ALA A 51 10.42 -15.39 -7.41
CA ALA A 51 9.62 -14.17 -7.47
C ALA A 51 8.83 -14.03 -8.80
N GLY A 52 9.42 -14.50 -9.91
CA GLY A 52 8.81 -14.47 -11.24
C GLY A 52 7.59 -15.39 -11.44
N LEU A 53 7.28 -16.29 -10.50
CA LEU A 53 6.07 -17.14 -10.56
C LEU A 53 4.78 -16.38 -10.20
N GLY A 54 4.91 -15.21 -9.56
CA GLY A 54 3.80 -14.48 -8.97
C GLY A 54 3.45 -14.96 -7.55
N VAL A 55 2.82 -14.09 -6.77
CA VAL A 55 2.55 -14.31 -5.34
C VAL A 55 1.64 -15.51 -5.08
N GLU A 56 0.61 -15.73 -5.89
CA GLU A 56 -0.36 -16.82 -5.71
C GLU A 56 0.29 -18.20 -5.77
N ARG A 57 1.06 -18.45 -6.84
CA ARG A 57 1.78 -19.73 -7.03
C ARG A 57 2.86 -19.93 -5.99
N LEU A 58 3.53 -18.85 -5.60
CA LEU A 58 4.52 -18.91 -4.54
C LEU A 58 3.87 -19.27 -3.20
N TRP A 59 2.72 -18.67 -2.89
CA TRP A 59 1.95 -18.95 -1.67
C TRP A 59 1.51 -20.41 -1.61
N GLU A 60 0.99 -20.96 -2.71
CA GLU A 60 0.64 -22.39 -2.80
C GLU A 60 1.83 -23.31 -2.49
N ALA A 61 3.00 -22.99 -3.06
CA ALA A 61 4.23 -23.75 -2.83
C ALA A 61 4.73 -23.64 -1.39
N VAL A 62 4.69 -22.45 -0.78
CA VAL A 62 5.05 -22.25 0.63
C VAL A 62 4.06 -22.98 1.55
N ALA A 63 2.77 -22.90 1.27
CA ALA A 63 1.75 -23.63 2.03
C ALA A 63 1.93 -25.15 1.94
N GLU A 64 2.42 -25.67 0.82
CA GLU A 64 2.80 -27.09 0.69
C GLU A 64 3.96 -27.47 1.61
N VAL A 65 4.97 -26.60 1.77
CA VAL A 65 6.07 -26.80 2.72
C VAL A 65 5.55 -26.86 4.16
N SER A 66 4.67 -25.92 4.54
CA SER A 66 4.03 -25.90 5.85
C SER A 66 3.23 -27.18 6.11
N ARG A 67 2.37 -27.60 5.17
CA ARG A 67 1.60 -28.85 5.26
C ARG A 67 2.50 -30.09 5.39
N THR A 68 3.61 -30.13 4.66
CA THR A 68 4.56 -31.24 4.71
C THR A 68 5.25 -31.32 6.07
N HIS A 69 5.65 -30.18 6.65
CA HIS A 69 6.23 -30.15 8.01
C HIS A 69 5.20 -30.55 9.06
N ALA A 70 3.98 -30.02 8.98
CA ALA A 70 2.89 -30.35 9.89
C ALA A 70 2.53 -31.85 9.85
N ALA A 71 2.46 -32.45 8.66
CA ALA A 71 2.18 -33.88 8.49
C ALA A 71 3.24 -34.80 9.13
N LEU A 72 4.46 -34.31 9.30
CA LEU A 72 5.57 -35.02 9.93
C LEU A 72 5.81 -34.63 11.39
N GLY A 73 4.95 -33.77 11.97
CA GLY A 73 5.11 -33.27 13.34
C GLY A 73 6.32 -32.34 13.51
N LEU A 74 6.80 -31.72 12.44
CA LEU A 74 7.92 -30.78 12.47
C LEU A 74 7.41 -29.34 12.66
N ALA A 75 8.27 -28.47 13.19
CA ALA A 75 8.00 -27.04 13.29
C ALA A 75 7.80 -26.43 11.90
N ASP A 76 6.87 -25.48 11.78
CA ASP A 76 6.58 -24.80 10.51
C ASP A 76 7.67 -23.77 10.17
N PRO A 77 8.48 -24.00 9.12
CA PRO A 77 9.54 -23.07 8.73
C PRO A 77 9.01 -21.82 8.01
N THR A 78 7.74 -21.81 7.61
CA THR A 78 7.11 -20.74 6.81
C THR A 78 6.54 -19.62 7.68
N ALA A 79 6.29 -19.89 8.96
CA ALA A 79 5.75 -18.92 9.92
C ALA A 79 6.76 -17.86 10.39
N GLY A 80 8.02 -17.96 9.96
CA GLY A 80 9.09 -17.04 10.35
C GLY A 80 9.07 -15.71 9.61
N ALA A 81 9.52 -14.65 10.29
CA ALA A 81 9.68 -13.31 9.70
C ALA A 81 10.47 -13.27 8.37
N PRO A 82 11.55 -14.05 8.17
CA PRO A 82 12.28 -14.05 6.90
C PRO A 82 11.41 -14.44 5.69
N VAL A 83 10.49 -15.39 5.88
CA VAL A 83 9.60 -15.89 4.82
C VAL A 83 8.52 -14.87 4.53
N ALA A 84 7.90 -14.30 5.57
CA ALA A 84 6.90 -13.24 5.41
C ALA A 84 7.45 -12.05 4.62
N LEU A 85 8.66 -11.56 4.97
CA LEU A 85 9.31 -10.47 4.26
C LEU A 85 9.60 -10.82 2.79
N ALA A 86 10.07 -12.04 2.51
CA ALA A 86 10.33 -12.47 1.14
C ALA A 86 9.03 -12.53 0.30
N ILE A 87 7.92 -12.98 0.89
CA ILE A 87 6.63 -13.02 0.21
C ILE A 87 6.09 -11.60 -0.04
N ASP A 88 6.21 -10.70 0.94
CA ASP A 88 5.79 -9.31 0.79
C ASP A 88 6.58 -8.58 -0.32
N ASP A 89 7.89 -8.83 -0.40
CA ASP A 89 8.74 -8.29 -1.46
C ASP A 89 8.27 -8.77 -2.85
N VAL A 90 7.90 -10.05 -2.97
CA VAL A 90 7.37 -10.62 -4.22
C VAL A 90 5.98 -10.08 -4.56
N ALA A 91 5.13 -9.88 -3.55
CA ALA A 91 3.78 -9.38 -3.75
C ALA A 91 3.74 -7.88 -4.11
N GLY A 92 4.83 -7.14 -3.87
CA GLY A 92 4.93 -5.72 -4.22
C GLY A 92 3.95 -4.82 -3.45
N VAL A 93 3.43 -5.29 -2.31
CA VAL A 93 2.43 -4.56 -1.52
C VAL A 93 3.12 -3.42 -0.77
N SER A 94 3.16 -2.24 -1.39
CA SER A 94 3.74 -1.05 -0.77
C SER A 94 2.73 -0.30 0.10
N PRO A 95 3.16 0.29 1.23
CA PRO A 95 2.29 1.16 2.01
C PRO A 95 1.85 2.38 1.19
N PRO A 96 0.66 2.95 1.45
CA PRO A 96 0.20 4.15 0.76
C PRO A 96 1.20 5.31 0.86
N ARG A 97 1.42 6.02 -0.26
CA ARG A 97 2.43 7.09 -0.34
C ARG A 97 2.16 8.23 0.61
N SER A 98 0.89 8.56 0.82
CA SER A 98 0.39 9.63 1.70
C SER A 98 0.59 9.36 3.18
N TRP A 99 0.96 8.14 3.58
CA TRP A 99 1.10 7.80 4.99
C TRP A 99 2.39 8.38 5.60
N PRO A 100 2.33 8.81 6.89
CA PRO A 100 3.52 9.17 7.65
C PRO A 100 4.52 8.02 7.79
N GLY A 101 5.80 8.33 7.99
CA GLY A 101 6.88 7.33 8.07
C GLY A 101 6.63 6.21 9.08
N GLY A 102 6.27 6.55 10.32
CA GLY A 102 5.98 5.55 11.35
C GLY A 102 4.81 4.62 11.01
N TRP A 103 3.85 5.08 10.20
CA TRP A 103 2.74 4.22 9.75
C TRP A 103 3.19 3.26 8.66
N LYS A 104 4.11 3.69 7.79
CA LYS A 104 4.73 2.82 6.78
C LYS A 104 5.54 1.70 7.42
N GLU A 105 6.21 1.97 8.53
CA GLU A 105 6.93 0.95 9.31
C GLU A 105 5.97 -0.06 9.95
N ARG A 106 4.91 0.42 10.61
CA ARG A 106 3.88 -0.47 11.17
C ARG A 106 3.19 -1.29 10.09
N PHE A 107 2.95 -0.72 8.91
CA PHE A 107 2.40 -1.45 7.77
C PHE A 107 3.29 -2.63 7.37
N LYS A 108 4.61 -2.43 7.31
CA LYS A 108 5.55 -3.52 6.98
C LYS A 108 5.54 -4.66 7.99
N ALA A 109 5.20 -4.39 9.26
CA ALA A 109 5.09 -5.41 10.29
C ALA A 109 3.76 -6.19 10.26
N LEU A 110 2.77 -5.76 9.46
CA LEU A 110 1.48 -6.44 9.38
C LEU A 110 1.58 -7.78 8.63
N PRO A 111 0.72 -8.75 8.97
CA PRO A 111 0.47 -9.91 8.12
C PRO A 111 0.08 -9.53 6.69
N HIS A 112 0.44 -10.39 5.73
CA HIS A 112 0.24 -10.16 4.30
C HIS A 112 -1.22 -9.85 3.93
N ASP A 113 -2.16 -10.65 4.42
CA ASP A 113 -3.59 -10.49 4.14
C ASP A 113 -4.11 -9.11 4.60
N LEU A 114 -3.64 -8.63 5.76
CA LEU A 114 -4.00 -7.31 6.27
C LEU A 114 -3.39 -6.20 5.42
N LYS A 115 -2.16 -6.37 4.92
CA LYS A 115 -1.55 -5.42 3.99
C LYS A 115 -2.37 -5.29 2.71
N LEU A 116 -2.81 -6.42 2.12
CA LEU A 116 -3.65 -6.44 0.92
C LEU A 116 -4.98 -5.73 1.16
N PHE A 117 -5.67 -6.08 2.25
CA PHE A 117 -6.96 -5.46 2.61
C PHE A 117 -6.83 -3.93 2.77
N ILE A 118 -5.83 -3.48 3.53
CA ILE A 118 -5.60 -2.06 3.79
C ILE A 118 -5.22 -1.31 2.50
N ALA A 119 -4.37 -1.90 1.65
CA ALA A 119 -3.95 -1.29 0.40
C ALA A 119 -5.13 -1.09 -0.58
N ASP A 120 -6.02 -2.09 -0.70
CA ASP A 120 -7.24 -1.98 -1.51
C ASP A 120 -8.21 -0.93 -0.94
N HIS A 121 -8.43 -0.96 0.38
CA HIS A 121 -9.30 0.00 1.05
C HIS A 121 -8.83 1.44 0.83
N GLU A 122 -7.53 1.73 1.00
CA GLU A 122 -7.02 3.08 0.79
C GLU A 122 -7.00 3.50 -0.67
N THR A 123 -6.83 2.57 -1.60
CA THR A 123 -6.99 2.86 -3.04
C THR A 123 -8.42 3.31 -3.36
N LYS A 124 -9.42 2.65 -2.76
CA LYS A 124 -10.85 3.02 -2.91
C LYS A 124 -11.14 4.38 -2.27
N ARG A 125 -10.63 4.61 -1.05
CA ARG A 125 -10.79 5.88 -0.34
C ARG A 125 -10.17 7.05 -1.11
N GLU A 126 -8.94 6.89 -1.58
CA GLU A 126 -8.23 7.90 -2.39
C GLU A 126 -9.00 8.24 -3.67
N ARG A 127 -9.54 7.23 -4.37
CA ARG A 127 -10.37 7.44 -5.56
C ARG A 127 -11.64 8.24 -5.24
N SER A 128 -12.27 7.96 -4.10
CA SER A 128 -13.45 8.71 -3.64
C SER A 128 -13.09 10.17 -3.35
N LEU A 129 -12.00 10.42 -2.61
CA LEU A 129 -11.51 11.76 -2.28
C LEU A 129 -11.18 12.59 -3.53
N ARG A 130 -10.54 11.98 -4.53
CA ARG A 130 -10.27 12.69 -5.80
C ARG A 130 -11.56 13.09 -6.51
N ARG A 131 -12.59 12.23 -6.53
CA ARG A 131 -13.89 12.55 -7.14
C ARG A 131 -14.55 13.74 -6.45
N THR A 132 -14.56 13.77 -5.11
CA THR A 132 -15.15 14.88 -4.36
C THR A 132 -14.37 16.17 -4.54
N GLN A 133 -13.03 16.12 -4.54
CA GLN A 133 -12.17 17.27 -4.82
C GLN A 133 -12.41 17.83 -6.24
N HIS A 134 -12.49 16.96 -7.25
CA HIS A 134 -12.83 17.39 -8.61
C HIS A 134 -14.22 18.01 -8.70
N ALA A 135 -15.22 17.44 -8.03
CA ALA A 135 -16.58 17.99 -8.00
C ALA A 135 -16.63 19.36 -7.34
N LEU A 136 -15.94 19.54 -6.21
CA LEU A 136 -15.85 20.80 -5.48
C LEU A 136 -15.11 21.87 -6.28
N ALA A 137 -13.99 21.51 -6.93
CA ALA A 137 -13.27 22.42 -7.81
C ALA A 137 -14.13 22.87 -9.01
N HIS A 138 -14.89 21.94 -9.60
CA HIS A 138 -15.82 22.25 -10.69
C HIS A 138 -16.96 23.17 -10.23
N ALA A 139 -17.55 22.91 -9.05
CA ALA A 139 -18.57 23.77 -8.46
C ALA A 139 -18.03 25.19 -8.20
N ASN A 140 -16.84 25.31 -7.63
CA ASN A 140 -16.19 26.60 -7.40
C ASN A 140 -15.94 27.37 -8.71
N LYS A 141 -15.46 26.68 -9.75
CA LYS A 141 -15.25 27.30 -11.07
C LYS A 141 -16.56 27.83 -11.65
N ARG A 142 -17.67 27.09 -11.53
CA ARG A 142 -19.00 27.54 -11.97
C ARG A 142 -19.49 28.74 -11.15
N LEU A 143 -19.29 28.74 -9.84
CA LEU A 143 -19.65 29.88 -8.98
C LEU A 143 -18.90 31.15 -9.39
N THR A 144 -17.59 31.06 -9.65
CA THR A 144 -16.80 32.21 -10.12
C THR A 144 -17.24 32.70 -11.50
N GLN A 145 -17.71 31.83 -12.39
CA GLN A 145 -18.25 32.22 -13.70
C GLN A 145 -19.62 32.88 -13.64
N ILE A 146 -20.43 32.55 -12.62
CA ILE A 146 -21.78 33.09 -12.44
C ILE A 146 -21.75 34.37 -11.60
N GLN A 147 -20.73 34.56 -10.75
CA GLN A 147 -20.58 35.81 -10.00
C GLN A 147 -20.33 36.97 -10.96
N PRO A 148 -21.19 38.02 -10.94
CA PRO A 148 -20.94 39.24 -11.70
C PRO A 148 -19.66 39.91 -11.18
N ALA A 149 -18.90 40.53 -12.08
CA ALA A 149 -17.71 41.27 -11.72
C ALA A 149 -18.05 42.34 -10.65
N PRO A 150 -17.31 42.41 -9.53
CA PRO A 150 -17.51 43.48 -8.55
C PRO A 150 -17.01 44.78 -9.19
N GLY A 151 -17.90 45.54 -9.82
CA GLY A 151 -17.53 46.80 -10.48
C GLY A 151 -18.61 47.50 -11.33
N ALA A 152 -19.86 47.03 -11.35
CA ALA A 152 -20.96 47.73 -12.04
C ALA A 152 -22.06 48.10 -11.04
N THR A 153 -21.73 48.94 -10.06
CA THR A 153 -22.71 49.85 -9.46
C THR A 153 -22.37 51.22 -10.01
N GLU A 154 -23.22 51.66 -10.93
CA GLU A 154 -23.25 53.00 -11.51
C GLU A 154 -23.29 54.03 -10.39
N GLU A 155 -22.21 54.82 -10.29
CA GLU A 155 -22.33 56.21 -9.88
C GLU A 155 -23.12 56.91 -10.99
N ASP A 156 -24.42 57.16 -10.78
CA ASP A 156 -25.11 58.19 -11.55
C ASP A 156 -25.57 59.33 -10.65
N SER A 157 -25.10 60.48 -11.06
CA SER A 157 -25.18 61.81 -10.52
C SER A 157 -26.63 62.30 -10.37
N THR A 158 -26.93 62.97 -9.26
CA THR A 158 -27.91 64.06 -9.30
C THR A 158 -27.42 65.18 -8.40
N ASP A 159 -26.81 66.17 -9.05
CA ASP A 159 -26.48 67.49 -8.53
C ASP A 159 -27.55 68.46 -9.03
N GLU A 160 -28.35 69.06 -8.14
CA GLU A 160 -28.66 70.50 -8.26
C GLU A 160 -29.29 71.11 -6.99
N ALA A 161 -28.55 72.09 -6.45
CA ALA A 161 -29.00 73.41 -6.00
C ALA A 161 -29.88 73.60 -4.74
N ALA A 162 -29.18 74.10 -3.71
CA ALA A 162 -29.46 75.33 -2.96
C ALA A 162 -30.58 75.34 -1.89
N SER A 163 -30.18 75.45 -0.61
CA SER A 163 -30.21 76.75 0.10
C SER A 163 -29.99 76.63 1.62
N ARG A 164 -29.04 77.46 2.10
CA ARG A 164 -29.03 78.21 3.38
C ARG A 164 -28.59 77.51 4.69
N HIS A 165 -27.35 77.85 5.08
CA HIS A 165 -26.88 78.12 6.46
C HIS A 165 -27.77 79.18 7.17
N PRO A 166 -27.67 79.47 8.50
CA PRO A 166 -26.78 78.93 9.56
C PRO A 166 -27.60 78.48 10.80
N ASP A 167 -27.08 77.98 11.93
CA ASP A 167 -26.10 78.53 12.87
C ASP A 167 -26.07 77.63 14.14
N ALA A 168 -25.04 77.82 14.96
CA ALA A 168 -24.97 77.60 16.40
C ALA A 168 -24.54 76.22 16.94
N GLY A 169 -23.33 76.22 17.52
CA GLY A 169 -23.13 75.56 18.81
C GLY A 169 -22.00 74.55 18.91
N ARG A 170 -20.75 75.03 18.97
CA ARG A 170 -19.69 74.37 19.78
C ARG A 170 -19.80 74.94 21.20
N PRO A 171 -19.73 74.12 22.26
CA PRO A 171 -18.44 73.88 22.92
C PRO A 171 -18.26 72.38 23.27
N ASP A 172 -17.09 71.79 23.07
CA ASP A 172 -15.95 71.77 23.99
C ASP A 172 -16.20 70.97 25.28
N ARG A 173 -15.43 69.87 25.45
CA ARG A 173 -14.90 69.36 26.72
C ARG A 173 -14.04 68.12 26.48
N SER A 174 -12.73 68.34 26.51
CA SER A 174 -11.77 67.72 27.44
C SER A 174 -11.97 66.23 27.79
N ASP A 175 -11.11 65.29 27.37
CA ASP A 175 -9.75 64.94 27.86
C ASP A 175 -9.78 63.59 28.64
N PRO A 176 -8.66 62.97 29.08
CA PRO A 176 -8.33 61.57 28.77
C PRO A 176 -8.16 60.66 30.01
N HIS A 177 -7.73 59.42 29.78
CA HIS A 177 -7.07 58.47 30.71
C HIS A 177 -7.90 57.69 31.76
N ARG A 178 -7.72 56.36 31.71
CA ARG A 178 -7.57 55.36 32.80
C ARG A 178 -7.80 53.97 32.21
N ASP A 179 -7.10 52.89 32.52
CA ASP A 179 -5.83 52.56 33.19
C ASP A 179 -5.50 51.15 32.66
#